data_AF-A0A9C9N339-F1
#
_entry.id   AF-A0A9C9N339-F1
#
_cell.length_a   1.000
_cell.length_b   1.000
_cell.length_c   1.000
_cell.angle_alpha   90.00
_cell.angle_beta   90.00
_cell.angle_gamma   90.00
#
_symmetry.space_group_name_H-M   'P 1'
#
loop_
_entity.id
_entity.type
_entity.pdbx_description
1 polymer ?
#
loop_
_entity_poly.entity_id
_entity_poly.type
_entity_poly.pdbx_seq_one_letter_code
_entity_poly.pdbx_strand_id
1 'polypeptide(L)'
;MCRSSTALAKPPSRMSFMCIFISCRAIWAMSRMCAGAPTRNGWRNMTRCCEICLSLPHNSPFHSATGAPMNQPIIQDMINTILDGMHRPHLTETCDTVKTGDPTRRVTLVVTTFLATHAVIEKAAALGANFIITHEPTFYTHHDSVDWLAEDSVYKAKRKLIDDSGIVIWRLHDHIHMRQPDGIVLGLVQALGWEACMQNGEPHYCVLPPITLAELCAQIKERLGIRHIRLVGDLDAEISKVVLPVGAAGGGLHYQLMKAYQPDVIVCGELNEWETSEYIRDANQQGQRKAILAIGHANSEEPGMAWLAQWLRGVYPDLTINHIPAEDPFVVV
;
A
#
# COMPACT_ATOMS: atom_id res chain seq x y z
N MET A 1 -34.91 -37.45 34.39
CA MET A 1 -36.18 -37.54 33.63
C MET A 1 -36.20 -36.36 32.66
N CYS A 2 -35.70 -36.49 31.43
CA CYS A 2 -36.31 -37.06 30.21
C CYS A 2 -37.26 -36.08 29.49
N ARG A 3 -37.02 -35.96 28.17
CA ARG A 3 -37.81 -35.35 27.06
C ARG A 3 -37.60 -33.85 26.85
N SER A 4 -37.03 -33.34 25.74
CA SER A 4 -37.07 -33.58 24.27
C SER A 4 -37.75 -32.40 23.56
N SER A 5 -37.11 -31.78 22.58
CA SER A 5 -37.65 -31.66 21.22
C SER A 5 -36.69 -30.89 20.31
N THR A 6 -36.47 -31.47 19.14
CA THR A 6 -35.79 -30.96 17.96
C THR A 6 -36.79 -30.12 17.14
N ALA A 7 -36.31 -29.06 16.49
CA ALA A 7 -36.97 -28.50 15.31
C ALA A 7 -35.93 -27.93 14.34
N LEU A 8 -35.82 -28.62 13.20
CA LEU A 8 -35.08 -28.23 12.01
C LEU A 8 -35.78 -27.05 11.32
N ALA A 9 -35.03 -26.01 10.95
CA ALA A 9 -35.48 -25.00 10.01
C ALA A 9 -34.81 -25.21 8.65
N LYS A 10 -35.63 -25.44 7.61
CA LYS A 10 -35.24 -25.51 6.19
C LYS A 10 -34.88 -24.11 5.66
N PRO A 11 -33.95 -23.99 4.70
CA PRO A 11 -33.73 -22.75 3.96
C PRO A 11 -34.78 -22.56 2.85
N PRO A 12 -35.12 -21.32 2.45
CA PRO A 12 -35.97 -21.07 1.29
C PRO A 12 -35.23 -21.34 -0.02
N SER A 13 -36.00 -21.82 -0.98
CA SER A 13 -35.63 -22.25 -2.32
C SER A 13 -35.47 -21.10 -3.33
N ARG A 14 -34.42 -21.23 -4.16
CA ARG A 14 -34.29 -20.91 -5.60
C ARG A 14 -35.23 -19.87 -6.24
N MET A 15 -34.63 -18.80 -6.75
CA MET A 15 -34.97 -18.23 -8.07
C MET A 15 -33.70 -18.20 -8.93
N SER A 16 -33.86 -18.66 -10.17
CA SER A 16 -32.83 -18.81 -11.21
C SER A 16 -32.80 -17.60 -12.16
N PHE A 17 -31.76 -17.60 -13.01
CA PHE A 17 -31.47 -16.78 -14.21
C PHE A 17 -30.65 -15.50 -13.92
N MET A 18 -29.52 -15.20 -14.58
CA MET A 18 -28.92 -15.71 -15.81
C MET A 18 -27.40 -15.45 -15.79
N CYS A 19 -26.60 -16.41 -16.27
CA CYS A 19 -25.15 -16.31 -16.42
C CYS A 19 -24.76 -15.31 -17.52
N ILE A 20 -23.74 -14.49 -17.28
CA ILE A 20 -22.87 -13.95 -18.34
C ILE A 20 -21.42 -14.24 -17.94
N PHE A 21 -20.89 -15.32 -18.50
CA PHE A 21 -19.46 -15.59 -18.57
C PHE A 21 -18.90 -14.82 -19.77
N ILE A 22 -18.07 -13.80 -19.54
CA ILE A 22 -17.15 -13.30 -20.57
C ILE A 22 -15.78 -13.88 -20.26
N SER A 23 -15.39 -14.86 -21.06
CA SER A 23 -14.10 -15.55 -20.95
C SER A 23 -12.95 -14.67 -21.44
N CYS A 24 -11.83 -14.68 -20.70
CA CYS A 24 -10.54 -14.05 -20.99
C CYS A 24 -9.78 -14.61 -22.23
N ARG A 25 -10.47 -15.04 -23.29
CA ARG A 25 -9.84 -15.57 -24.52
C ARG A 25 -9.70 -14.55 -25.67
N ALA A 26 -10.17 -13.32 -25.51
CA ALA A 26 -10.10 -12.29 -26.55
C ALA A 26 -8.87 -11.37 -26.49
N ILE A 27 -8.09 -11.41 -25.41
CA ILE A 27 -6.92 -10.51 -25.21
C ILE A 27 -5.61 -11.16 -25.70
N TRP A 28 -5.60 -12.46 -25.99
CA TRP A 28 -4.40 -13.19 -26.40
C TRP A 28 -4.22 -13.29 -27.94
N ALA A 29 -5.11 -12.72 -28.74
CA ALA A 29 -5.09 -12.83 -30.21
C ALA A 29 -4.56 -11.60 -30.97
N MET A 30 -4.25 -10.48 -30.29
CA MET A 30 -3.76 -9.26 -30.97
C MET A 30 -2.23 -9.06 -30.89
N SER A 31 -1.50 -9.92 -30.17
CA SER A 31 -0.05 -9.75 -29.97
C SER A 31 0.84 -10.60 -30.90
N ARG A 32 0.29 -11.15 -31.99
CA ARG A 32 1.05 -11.97 -32.98
C ARG A 32 0.90 -11.53 -34.45
N MET A 33 0.67 -10.24 -34.71
CA MET A 33 0.63 -9.71 -36.09
C MET A 33 1.77 -8.74 -36.45
N CYS A 34 2.76 -8.54 -35.58
CA CYS A 34 3.93 -7.70 -35.88
C CYS A 34 5.24 -8.47 -35.67
N ALA A 35 5.47 -9.49 -36.50
CA ALA A 35 6.79 -10.08 -36.67
C ALA A 35 6.91 -10.65 -38.09
N GLY A 36 7.26 -9.79 -39.05
CA GLY A 36 7.55 -10.15 -40.43
C GLY A 36 8.42 -9.08 -41.08
N ALA A 37 9.62 -9.47 -41.51
CA ALA A 37 10.61 -8.59 -42.14
C ALA A 37 10.10 -7.98 -43.47
N PRO A 38 10.59 -6.79 -43.89
CA PRO A 38 10.02 -6.06 -45.01
C PRO A 38 10.59 -6.54 -46.36
N THR A 39 9.70 -6.90 -47.30
CA THR A 39 10.05 -7.01 -48.73
C THR A 39 9.65 -5.75 -49.50
N ARG A 40 10.49 -5.36 -50.47
CA ARG A 40 10.31 -4.25 -51.42
C ARG A 40 8.94 -4.31 -52.10
N ASN A 41 7.97 -3.53 -51.62
CA ASN A 41 6.86 -2.93 -52.39
C ASN A 41 5.92 -2.04 -51.53
N GLY A 42 6.25 -1.72 -50.28
CA GLY A 42 5.41 -0.92 -49.37
C GLY A 42 5.53 0.61 -49.47
N TRP A 43 5.89 1.18 -50.63
CA TRP A 43 6.18 2.62 -50.78
C TRP A 43 5.21 3.35 -51.73
N ARG A 44 3.92 2.99 -51.74
CA ARG A 44 2.91 3.75 -52.51
C ARG A 44 1.56 4.03 -51.84
N ASN A 45 1.36 3.69 -50.56
CA ASN A 45 0.10 3.99 -49.85
C ASN A 45 0.28 4.82 -48.57
N MET A 46 1.32 5.66 -48.48
CA MET A 46 1.60 6.52 -47.32
C MET A 46 1.45 8.01 -47.65
N THR A 47 0.51 8.36 -48.54
CA THR A 47 0.25 9.76 -48.95
C THR A 47 -1.24 10.08 -49.10
N ARG A 48 -2.13 9.38 -48.40
CA ARG A 48 -3.58 9.67 -48.45
C ARG A 48 -4.35 9.65 -47.11
N CYS A 49 -3.65 9.67 -45.99
CA CYS A 49 -4.26 9.82 -44.66
C CYS A 49 -3.84 11.10 -43.91
N CYS A 50 -3.23 12.08 -44.60
CA CYS A 50 -2.69 13.30 -43.97
C CYS A 50 -3.47 14.59 -44.29
N GLU A 51 -4.73 14.52 -44.72
CA GLU A 51 -5.52 15.72 -45.09
C GLU A 51 -6.93 15.80 -44.47
N ILE A 52 -7.19 15.14 -43.33
CA ILE A 52 -8.46 15.33 -42.58
C ILE A 52 -8.19 15.62 -41.08
N CYS A 53 -7.22 16.50 -40.79
CA CYS A 53 -7.00 17.02 -39.43
C CYS A 53 -6.57 18.49 -39.41
N LEU A 54 -6.96 19.29 -40.41
CA LEU A 54 -6.67 20.73 -40.47
C LEU A 54 -7.93 21.52 -40.83
N SER A 55 -8.89 21.59 -39.90
CA SER A 55 -9.87 22.68 -39.82
C SER A 55 -10.82 22.48 -38.63
N LEU A 56 -10.37 22.76 -37.41
CA LEU A 56 -11.27 23.11 -36.31
C LEU A 56 -10.65 24.26 -35.50
N PRO A 57 -11.43 25.30 -35.16
CA PRO A 57 -10.90 26.54 -34.61
C PRO A 57 -10.37 26.35 -33.18
N HIS A 58 -9.22 26.99 -32.93
CA HIS A 58 -8.70 27.24 -31.59
C HIS A 58 -9.70 28.07 -30.79
N ASN A 59 -10.37 27.43 -29.83
CA ASN A 59 -10.92 28.07 -28.66
C ASN A 59 -10.66 27.14 -27.47
N SER A 60 -9.50 27.31 -26.85
CA SER A 60 -9.22 26.74 -25.53
C SER A 60 -9.93 27.61 -24.50
N PRO A 61 -10.92 27.11 -23.73
CA PRO A 61 -11.26 27.78 -22.50
C PRO A 61 -10.13 27.47 -21.51
N PHE A 62 -9.43 28.52 -21.09
CA PHE A 62 -8.77 28.53 -19.79
C PHE A 62 -9.75 27.93 -18.78
N HIS A 63 -9.48 26.71 -18.31
CA HIS A 63 -10.20 26.16 -17.17
C HIS A 63 -9.72 26.95 -15.96
N SER A 64 -10.48 27.99 -15.62
CA SER A 64 -10.46 28.56 -14.28
C SER A 64 -10.65 27.40 -13.30
N ALA A 65 -9.73 27.24 -12.35
CA ALA A 65 -9.89 26.32 -11.24
C ALA A 65 -11.28 26.54 -10.62
N THR A 66 -12.20 25.61 -10.88
CA THR A 66 -13.50 25.60 -10.22
C THR A 66 -13.22 25.42 -8.74
N GLY A 67 -13.46 26.46 -7.94
CA GLY A 67 -13.30 26.40 -6.50
C GLY A 67 -14.01 25.17 -5.94
N ALA A 68 -13.35 24.46 -5.03
CA ALA A 68 -13.92 23.30 -4.36
C ALA A 68 -15.34 23.63 -3.88
N PRO A 69 -16.35 22.76 -4.09
CA PRO A 69 -17.70 23.01 -3.62
C PRO A 69 -17.69 23.32 -2.12
N MET A 70 -18.47 24.31 -1.67
CA MET A 70 -18.44 24.83 -0.28
C MET A 70 -18.73 23.79 0.82
N ASN A 71 -19.14 22.56 0.46
CA ASN A 71 -19.37 21.45 1.38
C ASN A 71 -18.13 20.56 1.62
N GLN A 72 -17.01 20.77 0.92
CA GLN A 72 -15.82 19.94 1.15
C GLN A 72 -15.12 20.31 2.47
N PRO A 73 -14.64 19.33 3.26
CA PRO A 73 -13.99 19.61 4.54
C PRO A 73 -12.71 20.42 4.33
N ILE A 74 -12.35 21.20 5.35
CA ILE A 74 -11.00 21.78 5.45
C ILE A 74 -10.01 20.63 5.69
N ILE A 75 -8.81 20.70 5.13
CA ILE A 75 -7.78 19.67 5.31
C ILE A 75 -7.51 19.42 6.79
N GLN A 76 -7.41 20.48 7.60
CA GLN A 76 -7.26 20.36 9.05
C GLN A 76 -8.41 19.59 9.71
N ASP A 77 -9.66 19.82 9.31
CA ASP A 77 -10.82 19.09 9.86
C ASP A 77 -10.78 17.60 9.47
N MET A 78 -10.31 17.30 8.26
CA MET A 78 -10.07 15.93 7.83
C MET A 78 -8.96 15.27 8.64
N ILE A 79 -7.84 15.95 8.88
CA ILE A 79 -6.75 15.45 9.75
C ILE A 79 -7.31 15.13 11.14
N ASN A 80 -8.08 16.04 11.74
CA ASN A 80 -8.69 15.82 13.04
C ASN A 80 -9.62 14.60 13.04
N THR A 81 -10.46 14.46 12.00
CA THR A 81 -11.37 13.30 11.85
C THR A 81 -10.59 11.99 11.71
N ILE A 82 -9.47 11.99 10.99
CA ILE A 82 -8.60 10.83 10.85
C ILE A 82 -8.02 10.44 12.21
N LEU A 83 -7.43 11.40 12.93
CA LEU A 83 -6.82 11.18 14.23
C LEU A 83 -7.85 10.68 15.26
N ASP A 84 -9.04 11.27 15.30
CA ASP A 84 -10.14 10.82 16.16
C ASP A 84 -10.59 9.39 15.80
N GLY A 85 -10.60 9.06 14.50
CA GLY A 85 -10.89 7.71 13.99
C GLY A 85 -9.86 6.64 14.35
N MET A 86 -8.67 7.03 14.84
CA MET A 86 -7.69 6.09 15.39
C MET A 86 -8.08 5.60 16.80
N HIS A 87 -9.04 6.26 17.47
CA HIS A 87 -9.55 5.94 18.81
C HIS A 87 -8.44 5.86 19.87
N ARG A 88 -7.48 6.77 19.78
CA ARG A 88 -6.32 6.84 20.68
C ARG A 88 -6.03 8.27 21.10
N PRO A 89 -5.34 8.47 22.23
CA PRO A 89 -4.90 9.80 22.63
C PRO A 89 -4.03 10.42 21.55
N HIS A 90 -4.28 11.70 21.27
CA HIS A 90 -3.42 12.51 20.43
C HIS A 90 -2.03 12.59 21.07
N LEU A 91 -0.99 12.27 20.30
CA LEU A 91 0.39 12.34 20.77
C LEU A 91 0.91 13.79 20.78
N THR A 92 1.63 14.14 21.84
CA THR A 92 2.30 15.45 21.93
C THR A 92 3.65 15.46 21.21
N GLU A 93 4.33 14.31 21.15
CA GLU A 93 5.58 14.10 20.46
C GLU A 93 5.36 13.06 19.36
N THR A 94 5.28 13.51 18.11
CA THR A 94 4.98 12.65 16.96
C THR A 94 5.54 13.24 15.68
N CYS A 95 5.80 12.39 14.70
CA CYS A 95 6.11 12.82 13.35
C CYS A 95 4.86 13.14 12.49
N ASP A 96 3.65 12.96 13.04
CA ASP A 96 2.36 13.11 12.36
C ASP A 96 1.95 14.59 12.16
N THR A 97 2.78 15.33 11.43
CA THR A 97 2.62 16.78 11.24
C THR A 97 2.45 17.15 9.77
N VAL A 98 1.86 18.33 9.52
CA VAL A 98 1.81 18.89 8.17
C VAL A 98 3.23 19.29 7.79
N LYS A 99 3.75 18.66 6.73
CA LYS A 99 5.14 18.85 6.29
C LYS A 99 5.27 20.02 5.34
N THR A 100 4.25 20.24 4.50
CA THR A 100 4.22 21.32 3.52
C THR A 100 2.79 21.77 3.24
N GLY A 101 2.63 23.02 2.79
CA GLY A 101 1.35 23.60 2.39
C GLY A 101 0.52 24.17 3.55
N ASP A 102 -0.68 24.65 3.21
CA ASP A 102 -1.62 25.31 4.14
C ASP A 102 -2.83 24.39 4.42
N PRO A 103 -2.94 23.82 5.64
CA PRO A 103 -4.03 22.90 5.98
C PRO A 103 -5.38 23.60 6.19
N THR A 104 -5.46 24.92 6.10
CA THR A 104 -6.74 25.66 6.17
C THR A 104 -7.51 25.64 4.84
N ARG A 105 -6.89 25.11 3.79
CA ARG A 105 -7.53 24.93 2.47
C ARG A 105 -8.55 23.80 2.49
N ARG A 106 -9.58 23.91 1.64
CA ARG A 106 -10.57 22.85 1.42
C ARG A 106 -9.99 21.70 0.61
N VAL A 107 -10.35 20.47 0.95
CA VAL A 107 -9.98 19.27 0.20
C VAL A 107 -10.69 19.25 -1.15
N THR A 108 -9.98 18.92 -2.23
CA THR A 108 -10.56 18.63 -3.55
C THR A 108 -10.40 17.16 -3.90
N LEU A 109 -9.18 16.63 -3.73
CA LEU A 109 -8.85 15.24 -3.99
C LEU A 109 -7.68 14.83 -3.08
N VAL A 110 -7.82 13.65 -2.49
CA VAL A 110 -6.84 13.08 -1.54
C VAL A 110 -6.06 11.96 -2.21
N VAL A 111 -4.76 11.92 -1.95
CA VAL A 111 -3.89 10.78 -2.26
C VAL A 111 -3.31 10.22 -0.96
N THR A 112 -3.43 8.91 -0.73
CA THR A 112 -2.64 8.20 0.28
C THR A 112 -1.47 7.47 -0.37
N THR A 113 -0.36 7.35 0.35
CA THR A 113 0.85 6.67 -0.14
C THR A 113 1.75 6.26 1.02
N PHE A 114 2.59 5.25 0.84
CA PHE A 114 3.69 4.93 1.76
C PHE A 114 4.69 6.09 1.83
N LEU A 115 5.19 6.56 0.68
CA LEU A 115 6.15 7.65 0.59
C LEU A 115 5.70 8.67 -0.44
N ALA A 116 5.69 9.95 -0.07
CA ALA A 116 5.52 11.06 -1.01
C ALA A 116 6.77 11.23 -1.91
N THR A 117 7.09 10.24 -2.74
CA THR A 117 8.21 10.29 -3.70
C THR A 117 7.96 11.35 -4.77
N HIS A 118 9.01 11.71 -5.53
CA HIS A 118 8.88 12.67 -6.63
C HIS A 118 7.78 12.24 -7.62
N ALA A 119 7.80 10.97 -8.03
CA ALA A 119 6.82 10.41 -8.95
C ALA A 119 5.39 10.38 -8.36
N VAL A 120 5.23 10.11 -7.06
CA VAL A 120 3.91 10.16 -6.40
C VAL A 120 3.36 11.59 -6.43
N ILE A 121 4.19 12.60 -6.14
CA ILE A 121 3.79 14.00 -6.16
C ILE A 121 3.41 14.44 -7.59
N GLU A 122 4.18 14.05 -8.61
CA GLU A 122 3.83 14.30 -10.02
C GLU A 122 2.48 13.67 -10.40
N LYS A 123 2.28 12.39 -10.07
CA LYS A 123 1.02 11.67 -10.33
C LYS A 123 -0.15 12.34 -9.58
N ALA A 124 0.04 12.72 -8.32
CA ALA A 124 -0.98 13.40 -7.52
C ALA A 124 -1.36 14.78 -8.11
N ALA A 125 -0.35 15.58 -8.49
CA ALA A 125 -0.56 16.87 -9.13
C ALA A 125 -1.30 16.72 -10.47
N ALA A 126 -0.93 15.72 -11.29
CA ALA A 126 -1.60 15.44 -12.56
C ALA A 126 -3.08 15.03 -12.40
N LEU A 127 -3.44 14.42 -11.26
CA LEU A 127 -4.83 14.10 -10.91
C LEU A 127 -5.60 15.30 -10.33
N GLY A 128 -4.93 16.43 -10.08
CA GLY A 128 -5.53 17.57 -9.38
C GLY A 128 -5.72 17.34 -7.89
N ALA A 129 -4.95 16.41 -7.29
CA ALA A 129 -4.88 16.27 -5.84
C ALA A 129 -4.39 17.58 -5.21
N ASN A 130 -4.96 17.93 -4.07
CA ASN A 130 -4.44 19.04 -3.26
C ASN A 130 -4.03 18.61 -1.85
N PHE A 131 -4.21 17.32 -1.52
CA PHE A 131 -3.84 16.76 -0.24
C PHE A 131 -3.21 15.37 -0.41
N ILE A 132 -1.99 15.20 0.08
CA ILE A 132 -1.29 13.91 0.19
C ILE A 132 -1.17 13.54 1.67
N ILE A 133 -1.52 12.29 1.98
CA ILE A 133 -1.28 11.63 3.25
C ILE A 133 -0.18 10.60 3.03
N THR A 134 1.02 10.88 3.52
CA THR A 134 2.19 9.98 3.44
C THR A 134 2.37 9.21 4.74
N HIS A 135 2.86 7.98 4.67
CA HIS A 135 3.19 7.21 5.87
C HIS A 135 4.59 7.56 6.37
N GLU A 136 5.57 7.40 5.50
CA GLU A 136 6.98 7.65 5.75
C GLU A 136 7.38 9.10 5.43
N PRO A 137 8.58 9.54 5.86
CA PRO A 137 9.05 10.90 5.70
C PRO A 137 8.86 11.49 4.31
N THR A 138 8.47 12.77 4.25
CA THR A 138 8.38 13.50 2.98
C THR A 138 9.76 13.80 2.41
N PHE A 139 10.77 13.93 3.26
CA PHE A 139 12.18 14.10 2.93
C PHE A 139 12.97 12.92 3.50
N TYR A 140 14.31 13.02 3.58
CA TYR A 140 15.17 11.86 3.76
C TYR A 140 15.58 11.58 5.22
N THR A 141 14.80 12.04 6.21
CA THR A 141 15.07 11.83 7.64
C THR A 141 13.79 11.62 8.43
N HIS A 142 13.87 10.91 9.57
CA HIS A 142 12.70 10.55 10.37
C HIS A 142 11.83 11.75 10.78
N HIS A 143 12.42 12.91 11.06
CA HIS A 143 11.68 14.14 11.41
C HIS A 143 11.59 15.16 10.28
N ASP A 144 11.90 14.77 9.04
CA ASP A 144 11.87 15.68 7.89
C ASP A 144 12.77 16.92 8.06
N SER A 145 13.90 16.78 8.76
CA SER A 145 14.93 17.81 8.87
C SER A 145 15.69 17.98 7.55
N VAL A 146 15.78 19.22 7.06
CA VAL A 146 16.26 19.54 5.71
C VAL A 146 17.49 20.44 5.68
N ASP A 147 18.00 20.90 6.82
CA ASP A 147 19.12 21.87 6.87
C ASP A 147 20.37 21.37 6.12
N TRP A 148 20.64 20.07 6.21
CA TRP A 148 21.75 19.40 5.53
C TRP A 148 21.54 19.22 4.01
N LEU A 149 20.32 19.49 3.51
CA LEU A 149 19.92 19.40 2.11
C LEU A 149 19.79 20.77 1.44
N ALA A 150 20.09 21.87 2.14
CA ALA A 150 19.82 23.24 1.66
C ALA A 150 20.34 23.51 0.24
N GLU A 151 21.51 22.95 -0.10
CA GLU A 151 22.13 23.09 -1.43
C GLU A 151 21.96 21.85 -2.34
N ASP A 152 21.31 20.79 -1.86
CA ASP A 152 21.16 19.55 -2.60
C ASP A 152 20.15 19.69 -3.75
N SER A 153 20.57 19.28 -4.95
CA SER A 153 19.76 19.44 -6.17
C SER A 153 18.51 18.56 -6.20
N VAL A 154 18.56 17.36 -5.60
CA VAL A 154 17.42 16.44 -5.55
C VAL A 154 16.36 16.98 -4.61
N TYR A 155 16.79 17.46 -3.44
CA TYR A 155 15.91 18.15 -2.49
C TYR A 155 15.28 19.39 -3.13
N LYS A 156 16.06 20.28 -3.73
CA LYS A 156 15.56 21.51 -4.38
C LYS A 156 14.53 21.20 -5.47
N ALA A 157 14.77 20.18 -6.30
CA ALA A 157 13.83 19.77 -7.34
C ALA A 157 12.51 19.25 -6.76
N LYS A 158 12.58 18.38 -5.73
CA LYS A 158 11.38 17.88 -5.04
C LYS A 158 10.63 19.00 -4.33
N ARG A 159 11.33 19.91 -3.65
CA ARG A 159 10.74 21.05 -2.97
C ARG A 159 10.02 21.97 -3.95
N LYS A 160 10.67 22.30 -5.07
CA LYS A 160 10.07 23.09 -6.14
C LYS A 160 8.79 22.44 -6.67
N LEU A 161 8.81 21.12 -6.92
CA LEU A 161 7.61 20.40 -7.38
C LEU A 161 6.44 20.54 -6.40
N ILE A 162 6.70 20.39 -5.09
CA ILE A 162 5.67 20.53 -4.04
C ILE A 162 5.13 21.97 -4.00
N ASP A 163 6.01 22.96 -4.07
CA ASP A 163 5.62 24.37 -4.03
C ASP A 163 4.81 24.76 -5.28
N ASP A 164 5.25 24.34 -6.47
CA ASP A 164 4.56 24.59 -7.74
C ASP A 164 3.19 23.90 -7.80
N SER A 165 3.06 22.69 -7.25
CA SER A 165 1.79 21.96 -7.24
C SER A 165 0.78 22.53 -6.24
N GLY A 166 1.26 23.25 -5.23
CA GLY A 166 0.43 23.75 -4.13
C GLY A 166 -0.26 22.63 -3.36
N ILE A 167 0.33 21.43 -3.30
CA ILE A 167 -0.23 20.29 -2.58
C ILE A 167 0.12 20.44 -1.09
N VAL A 168 -0.83 20.15 -0.22
CA VAL A 168 -0.57 19.98 1.21
C VAL A 168 -0.14 18.55 1.45
N ILE A 169 0.99 18.34 2.14
CA ILE A 169 1.45 16.99 2.51
C ILE A 169 1.44 16.88 4.03
N TRP A 170 0.68 15.91 4.53
CA TRP A 170 0.63 15.53 5.94
C TRP A 170 1.17 14.12 6.12
N ARG A 171 1.94 13.90 7.17
CA ARG A 171 2.41 12.56 7.54
C ARG A 171 1.47 11.94 8.56
N LEU A 172 1.12 10.67 8.35
CA LEU A 172 0.40 9.83 9.30
C LEU A 172 1.17 8.51 9.49
N HIS A 173 1.84 8.39 10.63
CA HIS A 173 2.70 7.26 10.97
C HIS A 173 2.34 6.71 12.35
N ASP A 174 2.50 7.49 13.40
CA ASP A 174 2.40 6.98 14.76
C ASP A 174 0.95 6.63 15.11
N HIS A 175 -0.01 7.50 14.78
CA HIS A 175 -1.40 7.30 15.17
C HIS A 175 -2.06 6.12 14.43
N ILE A 176 -1.67 5.84 13.18
CA ILE A 176 -2.23 4.72 12.43
C ILE A 176 -1.75 3.36 12.96
N HIS A 177 -0.50 3.30 13.45
CA HIS A 177 0.01 2.14 14.19
C HIS A 177 -0.64 1.97 15.57
N MET A 178 -1.00 3.08 16.24
CA MET A 178 -1.65 3.01 17.55
C MET A 178 -3.11 2.54 17.50
N ARG A 179 -3.75 2.64 16.33
CA ARG A 179 -5.12 2.18 16.12
C ARG A 179 -5.28 0.73 16.60
N GLN A 180 -6.46 0.36 17.10
CA GLN A 180 -6.79 -1.04 17.38
C GLN A 180 -7.96 -1.54 16.51
N PRO A 181 -7.74 -2.56 15.66
CA PRO A 181 -6.43 -3.12 15.26
C PRO A 181 -5.53 -2.08 14.53
N ASP A 182 -4.20 -2.29 14.54
CA ASP A 182 -3.20 -1.46 13.83
C ASP A 182 -3.60 -1.34 12.36
N GLY A 183 -3.75 -0.10 11.87
CA GLY A 183 -4.26 0.15 10.52
C GLY A 183 -3.29 -0.28 9.41
N ILE A 184 -1.98 -0.20 9.66
CA ILE A 184 -0.96 -0.61 8.71
C ILE A 184 -0.93 -2.13 8.60
N VAL A 185 -0.85 -2.81 9.74
CA VAL A 185 -0.76 -4.27 9.74
C VAL A 185 -2.09 -4.91 9.33
N LEU A 186 -3.23 -4.29 9.67
CA LEU A 186 -4.53 -4.72 9.14
C LEU A 186 -4.56 -4.65 7.60
N GLY A 187 -4.04 -3.59 7.00
CA GLY A 187 -3.96 -3.46 5.55
C GLY A 187 -3.11 -4.57 4.92
N LEU A 188 -1.98 -4.92 5.53
CA LEU A 188 -1.15 -6.05 5.09
C LEU A 188 -1.91 -7.39 5.20
N VAL A 189 -2.55 -7.64 6.34
CA VAL A 189 -3.34 -8.88 6.57
C VAL A 189 -4.45 -9.01 5.52
N GLN A 190 -5.15 -7.93 5.20
CA GLN A 190 -6.19 -7.93 4.16
C GLN A 190 -5.62 -8.18 2.75
N ALA A 191 -4.49 -7.56 2.41
CA ALA A 191 -3.84 -7.79 1.13
C ALA A 191 -3.38 -9.24 0.96
N LEU A 192 -2.96 -9.89 2.05
CA LEU A 192 -2.60 -11.30 2.09
C LEU A 192 -3.82 -12.25 2.14
N GLY A 193 -5.00 -11.74 2.48
CA GLY A 193 -6.21 -12.54 2.69
C GLY A 193 -6.17 -13.38 3.96
N TRP A 194 -5.53 -12.87 5.01
CA TRP A 194 -5.27 -13.58 6.27
C TRP A 194 -6.19 -13.15 7.42
N GLU A 195 -7.26 -12.42 7.16
CA GLU A 195 -8.15 -11.88 8.19
C GLU A 195 -8.73 -12.97 9.11
N ALA A 196 -9.10 -14.12 8.53
CA ALA A 196 -9.61 -15.26 9.27
C ALA A 196 -8.54 -16.00 10.10
N CYS A 197 -7.25 -15.69 9.86
CA CYS A 197 -6.12 -16.31 10.56
C CYS A 197 -5.64 -15.48 11.75
N MET A 198 -6.08 -14.21 11.87
CA MET A 198 -5.75 -13.34 13.00
C MET A 198 -6.18 -13.97 14.33
N GLN A 199 -5.32 -13.89 15.34
CA GLN A 199 -5.60 -14.41 16.67
C GLN A 199 -5.99 -13.27 17.62
N ASN A 200 -7.04 -13.48 18.42
CA ASN A 200 -7.53 -12.51 19.42
C ASN A 200 -7.85 -11.10 18.85
N GLY A 201 -8.09 -10.99 17.54
CA GLY A 201 -8.30 -9.70 16.86
C GLY A 201 -7.01 -8.89 16.66
N GLU A 202 -5.83 -9.45 16.94
CA GLU A 202 -4.53 -8.80 16.75
C GLU A 202 -3.99 -9.10 15.34
N PRO A 203 -3.74 -8.08 14.49
CA PRO A 203 -3.28 -8.30 13.12
C PRO A 203 -1.82 -8.76 13.08
N HIS A 204 -1.03 -8.53 14.14
CA HIS A 204 0.38 -8.90 14.19
C HIS A 204 0.64 -10.41 14.38
N TYR A 205 -0.38 -11.21 14.71
CA TYR A 205 -0.21 -12.64 14.93
C TYR A 205 -1.29 -13.45 14.21
N CYS A 206 -0.86 -14.25 13.24
CA CYS A 206 -1.71 -15.09 12.42
C CYS A 206 -1.34 -16.57 12.60
N VAL A 207 -2.35 -17.45 12.63
CA VAL A 207 -2.18 -18.91 12.58
C VAL A 207 -2.79 -19.40 11.29
N LEU A 208 -1.94 -19.71 10.32
CA LEU A 208 -2.32 -20.19 8.99
C LEU A 208 -2.60 -21.71 9.03
N PRO A 209 -3.41 -22.23 8.10
CA PRO A 209 -3.36 -23.66 7.79
C PRO A 209 -1.91 -24.09 7.48
N PRO A 210 -1.48 -25.31 7.87
CA PRO A 210 -0.12 -25.77 7.61
C PRO A 210 0.26 -25.61 6.14
N ILE A 211 1.41 -25.01 5.91
CA ILE A 211 1.92 -24.64 4.59
C ILE A 211 3.46 -24.71 4.62
N THR A 212 4.10 -25.02 3.49
CA THR A 212 5.56 -24.95 3.42
C THR A 212 6.04 -23.51 3.37
N LEU A 213 7.26 -23.25 3.85
CA LEU A 213 7.86 -21.92 3.79
C LEU A 213 8.04 -21.43 2.33
N ALA A 214 8.30 -22.34 1.40
CA ALA A 214 8.34 -22.04 -0.04
C ALA A 214 6.99 -21.56 -0.59
N GLU A 215 5.90 -22.25 -0.26
CA GLU A 215 4.55 -21.87 -0.65
C GLU A 215 4.13 -20.54 0.00
N LEU A 216 4.47 -20.32 1.27
CA LEU A 216 4.26 -19.03 1.94
C LEU A 216 4.95 -17.89 1.17
N CYS A 217 6.21 -18.07 0.80
CA CYS A 217 6.95 -17.07 0.03
C CYS A 217 6.29 -16.81 -1.34
N ALA A 218 5.80 -17.85 -2.01
CA ALA A 218 5.10 -17.72 -3.29
C ALA A 218 3.78 -16.94 -3.13
N GLN A 219 2.99 -17.27 -2.10
CA GLN A 219 1.73 -16.57 -1.80
C GLN A 219 1.96 -15.08 -1.49
N ILE A 220 2.95 -14.76 -0.66
CA ILE A 220 3.27 -13.35 -0.35
C ILE A 220 3.67 -12.60 -1.62
N LYS A 221 4.54 -13.18 -2.47
CA LYS A 221 4.94 -12.56 -3.75
C LYS A 221 3.75 -12.32 -4.67
N GLU A 222 2.87 -13.31 -4.81
CA GLU A 222 1.68 -13.21 -5.66
C GLU A 222 0.72 -12.14 -5.14
N ARG A 223 0.38 -12.18 -3.84
CA ARG A 223 -0.61 -11.29 -3.23
C ARG A 223 -0.16 -9.84 -3.19
N LEU A 224 1.12 -9.60 -2.93
CA LEU A 224 1.67 -8.25 -2.84
C LEU A 224 2.27 -7.76 -4.16
N GLY A 225 2.35 -8.61 -5.19
CA GLY A 225 2.98 -8.28 -6.47
C GLY A 225 4.49 -8.01 -6.36
N ILE A 226 5.16 -8.55 -5.34
CA ILE A 226 6.59 -8.29 -5.08
C ILE A 226 7.49 -9.30 -5.77
N ARG A 227 8.67 -8.83 -6.19
CA ARG A 227 9.59 -9.63 -7.01
C ARG A 227 10.45 -10.58 -6.19
N HIS A 228 10.80 -10.19 -4.97
CA HIS A 228 11.78 -10.89 -4.16
C HIS A 228 11.42 -10.84 -2.68
N ILE A 229 11.95 -11.81 -1.94
CA ILE A 229 11.89 -11.91 -0.48
C ILE A 229 13.29 -12.37 -0.05
N ARG A 230 13.87 -11.75 0.97
CA ARG A 230 15.09 -12.24 1.62
C ARG A 230 14.70 -13.15 2.77
N LEU A 231 15.29 -14.34 2.83
CA LEU A 231 14.89 -15.43 3.72
C LEU A 231 16.10 -15.90 4.53
N VAL A 232 15.87 -16.16 5.83
CA VAL A 232 16.64 -17.14 6.59
C VAL A 232 15.67 -18.20 7.10
N GLY A 233 15.88 -19.46 6.75
CA GLY A 233 14.99 -20.57 7.10
C GLY A 233 15.07 -21.72 6.10
N ASP A 234 14.46 -22.86 6.44
CA ASP A 234 14.35 -24.03 5.58
C ASP A 234 13.08 -23.94 4.72
N LEU A 235 13.23 -23.89 3.40
CA LEU A 235 12.12 -23.75 2.45
C LEU A 235 11.13 -24.91 2.51
N ASP A 236 11.58 -26.10 2.92
CA ASP A 236 10.75 -27.31 3.03
C ASP A 236 10.08 -27.43 4.41
N ALA A 237 10.36 -26.52 5.35
CA ALA A 237 9.74 -26.54 6.67
C ALA A 237 8.24 -26.23 6.57
N GLU A 238 7.42 -27.07 7.21
CA GLU A 238 6.00 -26.80 7.44
C GLU A 238 5.87 -25.77 8.57
N ILE A 239 5.12 -24.69 8.31
CA ILE A 239 4.88 -23.59 9.23
C ILE A 239 3.38 -23.32 9.39
N SER A 240 3.02 -22.64 10.47
CA SER A 240 1.64 -22.18 10.69
C SER A 240 1.58 -20.84 11.43
N LYS A 241 2.46 -20.62 12.42
CA LYS A 241 2.45 -19.43 13.27
C LYS A 241 3.30 -18.32 12.67
N VAL A 242 2.65 -17.23 12.28
CA VAL A 242 3.27 -16.07 11.63
C VAL A 242 3.12 -14.83 12.49
N VAL A 243 4.20 -14.08 12.70
CA VAL A 243 4.14 -12.73 13.26
C VAL A 243 4.55 -11.67 12.23
N LEU A 244 3.91 -10.49 12.30
CA LEU A 244 4.03 -9.40 11.32
C LEU A 244 4.57 -8.10 11.92
N PRO A 245 5.86 -8.03 12.30
CA PRO A 245 6.52 -6.76 12.61
C PRO A 245 6.90 -6.03 11.31
N VAL A 246 5.94 -5.28 10.76
CA VAL A 246 6.11 -4.51 9.51
C VAL A 246 7.18 -3.42 9.64
N GLY A 247 7.63 -2.91 8.49
CA GLY A 247 8.60 -1.82 8.41
C GLY A 247 9.95 -2.16 9.04
N ALA A 248 10.54 -1.17 9.69
CA ALA A 248 11.84 -1.26 10.37
C ALA A 248 11.70 -1.49 11.90
N ALA A 249 10.87 -2.46 12.29
CA ALA A 249 10.59 -2.81 13.69
C ALA A 249 11.83 -3.06 14.59
N GLY A 250 12.93 -3.54 13.99
CA GLY A 250 14.20 -3.79 14.67
C GLY A 250 14.24 -5.06 15.52
N GLY A 251 15.45 -5.55 15.81
CA GLY A 251 15.65 -6.83 16.49
C GLY A 251 15.04 -6.94 17.89
N GLY A 252 14.91 -5.82 18.60
CA GLY A 252 14.27 -5.78 19.93
C GLY A 252 12.81 -6.20 19.90
N LEU A 253 12.00 -5.62 19.00
CA LEU A 253 10.59 -5.98 18.84
C LEU A 253 10.45 -7.41 18.29
N HIS A 254 11.29 -7.80 17.33
CA HIS A 254 11.31 -9.17 16.82
C HIS A 254 11.48 -10.19 17.95
N TYR A 255 12.42 -9.95 18.88
CA TYR A 255 12.65 -10.84 20.03
C TYR A 255 11.48 -10.87 21.01
N GLN A 256 10.84 -9.71 21.28
CA GLN A 256 9.65 -9.65 22.12
C GLN A 256 8.51 -10.49 21.53
N LEU A 257 8.24 -10.37 20.23
CA LEU A 257 7.23 -11.15 19.53
C LEU A 257 7.58 -12.64 19.51
N MET A 258 8.86 -12.99 19.29
CA MET A 258 9.32 -14.38 19.37
C MET A 258 9.06 -15.00 20.74
N LYS A 259 9.36 -14.28 21.82
CA LYS A 259 9.13 -14.74 23.19
C LYS A 259 7.64 -14.88 23.49
N ALA A 260 6.83 -13.93 23.04
CA ALA A 260 5.39 -13.90 23.31
C ALA A 260 4.62 -15.00 22.56
N TYR A 261 4.91 -15.19 21.27
CA TYR A 261 4.08 -16.02 20.39
C TYR A 261 4.73 -17.35 20.00
N GLN A 262 6.05 -17.49 20.17
CA GLN A 262 6.83 -18.62 19.65
C GLN A 262 6.47 -18.96 18.18
N PRO A 263 6.63 -17.98 17.26
CA PRO A 263 6.28 -18.18 15.87
C PRO A 263 7.24 -19.14 15.18
N ASP A 264 6.74 -19.73 14.09
CA ASP A 264 7.52 -20.50 13.13
C ASP A 264 8.24 -19.54 12.17
N VAL A 265 7.57 -18.44 11.79
CA VAL A 265 8.10 -17.43 10.87
C VAL A 265 7.78 -16.00 11.30
N ILE A 266 8.75 -15.11 11.11
CA ILE A 266 8.59 -13.65 11.20
C ILE A 266 8.53 -13.10 9.77
N VAL A 267 7.54 -12.25 9.45
CA VAL A 267 7.49 -11.52 8.18
C VAL A 267 7.60 -10.03 8.48
N CYS A 268 8.70 -9.42 8.06
CA CYS A 268 9.09 -8.05 8.41
C CYS A 268 9.43 -7.23 7.15
N GLY A 269 9.53 -5.91 7.32
CA GLY A 269 9.97 -5.02 6.25
C GLY A 269 11.49 -5.07 6.06
N GLU A 270 12.23 -4.70 7.12
CA GLU A 270 13.69 -4.55 7.10
C GLU A 270 14.39 -5.44 8.15
N LEU A 271 15.68 -5.70 7.89
CA LEU A 271 16.56 -6.43 8.80
C LEU A 271 17.92 -5.75 8.90
N ASN A 272 18.42 -5.63 10.14
CA ASN A 272 19.84 -5.51 10.40
C ASN A 272 20.47 -6.89 10.29
N GLU A 273 21.49 -7.03 9.43
CA GLU A 273 22.06 -8.33 9.08
C GLU A 273 22.62 -9.09 10.28
N TRP A 274 23.19 -8.39 11.26
CA TRP A 274 23.80 -8.96 12.48
C TRP A 274 22.80 -9.21 13.63
N GLU A 275 21.50 -8.96 13.43
CA GLU A 275 20.48 -9.12 14.48
C GLU A 275 19.65 -10.41 14.30
N THR A 276 18.36 -10.27 13.97
CA THR A 276 17.40 -11.39 14.02
C THR A 276 17.73 -12.48 13.02
N SER A 277 18.30 -12.15 11.86
CA SER A 277 18.76 -13.12 10.86
C SER A 277 19.80 -14.09 11.41
N GLU A 278 20.78 -13.62 12.20
CA GLU A 278 21.80 -14.47 12.81
C GLU A 278 21.24 -15.27 13.98
N TYR A 279 20.35 -14.68 14.78
CA TYR A 279 19.62 -15.44 15.80
C TYR A 279 18.84 -16.62 15.20
N ILE A 280 18.15 -16.41 14.08
CA ILE A 280 17.39 -17.45 13.39
C ILE A 280 18.34 -18.49 12.76
N ARG A 281 19.49 -18.08 12.23
CA ARG A 281 20.54 -18.99 11.75
C ARG A 281 21.02 -19.92 12.87
N ASP A 282 21.36 -19.37 14.03
CA ASP A 282 21.80 -20.15 15.20
C ASP A 282 20.69 -21.08 15.70
N ALA A 283 19.46 -20.58 15.80
CA ALA A 283 18.30 -21.36 16.21
C ALA A 283 18.11 -22.59 15.31
N ASN A 284 18.24 -22.42 13.99
CA ASN A 284 18.15 -23.51 13.03
C ASN A 284 19.30 -24.52 13.19
N GLN A 285 20.54 -24.07 13.41
CA GLN A 285 21.66 -24.97 13.71
C GLN A 285 21.45 -25.76 15.02
N GLN A 286 20.70 -25.18 15.96
CA GLN A 286 20.28 -25.82 17.21
C GLN A 286 19.01 -26.68 17.06
N GLY A 287 18.49 -26.86 15.85
CA GLY A 287 17.30 -27.68 15.57
C GLY A 287 15.96 -27.00 15.84
N GLN A 288 15.95 -25.70 16.16
CA GLN A 288 14.73 -24.91 16.29
C GLN A 288 14.35 -24.40 14.90
N ARG A 289 13.52 -25.15 14.18
CA ARG A 289 13.05 -24.79 12.82
C ARG A 289 12.31 -23.45 12.85
N LYS A 290 13.02 -22.37 12.53
CA LYS A 290 12.50 -20.99 12.56
C LYS A 290 12.86 -20.29 11.26
N ALA A 291 12.04 -19.31 10.89
CA ALA A 291 12.24 -18.52 9.70
C ALA A 291 12.05 -17.02 9.93
N ILE A 292 12.70 -16.23 9.09
CA ILE A 292 12.40 -14.81 8.94
C ILE A 292 12.42 -14.41 7.46
N LEU A 293 11.39 -13.67 7.06
CA LEU A 293 11.19 -13.12 5.73
C LEU A 293 11.29 -11.61 5.82
N ALA A 294 12.24 -11.00 5.11
CA ALA A 294 12.25 -9.58 4.83
C ALA A 294 11.62 -9.35 3.45
N ILE A 295 10.46 -8.70 3.45
CA ILE A 295 9.66 -8.45 2.25
C ILE A 295 9.85 -7.02 1.70
N GLY A 296 10.58 -6.17 2.42
CA GLY A 296 10.80 -4.76 2.09
C GLY A 296 9.86 -3.83 2.88
N HIS A 297 10.39 -2.70 3.33
CA HIS A 297 9.66 -1.72 4.16
C HIS A 297 8.37 -1.25 3.48
N ALA A 298 8.50 -0.67 2.28
CA ALA A 298 7.38 -0.23 1.47
C ALA A 298 6.37 -1.35 1.24
N ASN A 299 6.85 -2.54 0.86
CA ASN A 299 6.00 -3.69 0.57
C ASN A 299 5.20 -4.17 1.79
N SER A 300 5.73 -3.98 3.01
CA SER A 300 5.06 -4.37 4.25
C SER A 300 4.04 -3.35 4.77
N GLU A 301 4.13 -2.08 4.37
CA GLU A 301 3.32 -0.99 4.95
C GLU A 301 2.45 -0.24 3.94
N GLU A 302 2.80 -0.24 2.65
CA GLU A 302 1.97 0.32 1.57
C GLU A 302 0.54 -0.25 1.55
N PRO A 303 0.30 -1.57 1.78
CA PRO A 303 -1.06 -2.07 1.91
C PRO A 303 -1.89 -1.38 3.00
N GLY A 304 -1.24 -0.94 4.08
CA GLY A 304 -1.83 -0.11 5.14
C GLY A 304 -2.37 1.23 4.63
N MET A 305 -1.62 1.87 3.73
CA MET A 305 -2.04 3.14 3.13
C MET A 305 -3.13 2.96 2.08
N ALA A 306 -3.17 1.81 1.40
CA ALA A 306 -4.29 1.42 0.55
C ALA A 306 -5.57 1.20 1.38
N TRP A 307 -5.44 0.53 2.53
CA TRP A 307 -6.53 0.38 3.51
C TRP A 307 -7.03 1.73 4.01
N LEU A 308 -6.14 2.67 4.35
CA LEU A 308 -6.51 4.02 4.78
C LEU A 308 -7.37 4.74 3.73
N ALA A 309 -7.00 4.65 2.44
CA ALA A 309 -7.82 5.23 1.37
C ALA A 309 -9.22 4.61 1.33
N GLN A 310 -9.33 3.28 1.51
CA GLN A 310 -10.64 2.62 1.56
C GLN A 310 -11.46 3.05 2.78
N TRP A 311 -10.83 3.14 3.96
CA TRP A 311 -11.48 3.62 5.17
C TRP A 311 -12.00 5.05 5.01
N LEU A 312 -11.17 5.94 4.45
CA LEU A 312 -11.52 7.33 4.19
C LEU A 312 -12.69 7.48 3.21
N ARG A 313 -12.81 6.62 2.19
CA ARG A 313 -13.99 6.63 1.29
C ARG A 313 -15.28 6.29 2.02
N GLY A 314 -15.21 5.51 3.10
CA GLY A 314 -16.36 5.26 3.98
C GLY A 314 -16.75 6.48 4.81
N VAL A 315 -15.78 7.29 5.23
CA VAL A 315 -15.99 8.52 6.01
C VAL A 315 -16.46 9.68 5.11
N TYR A 316 -15.89 9.79 3.91
CA TYR A 316 -16.16 10.84 2.93
C TYR A 316 -16.59 10.25 1.58
N PRO A 317 -17.85 9.78 1.44
CA PRO A 317 -18.31 9.09 0.23
C PRO A 317 -18.32 9.97 -1.03
N ASP A 318 -18.43 11.29 -0.88
CA ASP A 318 -18.47 12.24 -1.99
C ASP A 318 -17.08 12.78 -2.38
N LEU A 319 -16.02 12.37 -1.69
CA LEU A 319 -14.65 12.79 -1.99
C LEU A 319 -13.93 11.75 -2.86
N THR A 320 -13.20 12.26 -3.85
CA THR A 320 -12.26 11.41 -4.59
C THR A 320 -11.02 11.20 -3.73
N ILE A 321 -10.81 9.95 -3.34
CA ILE A 321 -9.66 9.51 -2.53
C ILE A 321 -8.99 8.39 -3.31
N ASN A 322 -7.72 8.57 -3.63
CA ASN A 322 -6.92 7.61 -4.38
C ASN A 322 -5.76 7.12 -3.52
N HIS A 323 -5.34 5.89 -3.77
CA HIS A 323 -4.06 5.39 -3.27
C HIS A 323 -3.10 5.33 -4.45
N ILE A 324 -1.90 5.89 -4.28
CA ILE A 324 -0.83 5.81 -5.28
C ILE A 324 0.36 5.14 -4.60
N PRO A 325 0.76 3.93 -5.04
CA PRO A 325 1.90 3.24 -4.45
C PRO A 325 3.19 4.01 -4.74
N ALA A 326 4.08 4.07 -3.76
CA ALA A 326 5.43 4.61 -3.90
C ALA A 326 6.33 3.71 -4.76
N GLU A 327 5.98 2.43 -4.84
CA GLU A 327 6.74 1.35 -5.49
C GLU A 327 8.05 1.01 -4.73
N ASP A 328 8.53 -0.22 -4.91
CA ASP A 328 9.79 -0.69 -4.30
C ASP A 328 10.99 -0.14 -5.09
N PRO A 329 11.87 0.69 -4.49
CA PRO A 329 13.02 1.25 -5.20
C PRO A 329 14.11 0.20 -5.48
N PHE A 330 14.09 -0.96 -4.82
CA PHE A 330 15.15 -1.96 -4.93
C PHE A 330 14.90 -2.93 -6.08
N VAL A 331 15.92 -3.16 -6.90
CA VAL A 331 15.96 -4.19 -7.94
C VAL A 331 16.97 -5.28 -7.54
N VAL A 332 16.62 -6.53 -7.81
CA VAL A 332 17.56 -7.65 -7.67
C VAL A 332 18.34 -7.75 -8.97
N VAL A 333 19.67 -7.70 -8.87
CA VAL A 333 20.61 -7.78 -10.00
C VAL A 333 21.29 -9.14 -10.07
#